data_AF-A0A191MXI4-F1
#
_entry.id   AF-A0A191MXI4-F1
#
_cell.length_a   1.000
_cell.length_b   1.000
_cell.length_c   1.000
_cell.angle_alpha   90.00
_cell.angle_beta   90.00
_cell.angle_gamma   90.00
#
_symmetry.space_group_name_H-M   'P 1'
#
loop_
_entity.id
_entity.type
_entity.pdbx_description
1 polymer ?
#
loop_
_entity_poly.entity_id
_entity_poly.type
_entity_poly.pdbx_seq_one_letter_code
_entity_poly.pdbx_strand_id
1 'polypeptide(L)'
;MNYLLNQLNINLDAPSAWGIYFQDSATPLLTYHLFYMLDGFIGNYYLHIIIVVIVLSCYLLSLLHSKDISLQKSASIGVRPALINSVGVRRMLDSSSSRGFSTKTLVNTLTNNHIDPWFITGFTDAEASFMVIMRKKTKGYVVGWNVELVFQIKLHRKDQNLVEAIRDYFGVGRIERKGPDACAIIISSLSEITLKVLPHFDNYPLKTQKLADYLLWKQVALIMKRGEHLTEAGLQSIVNLRSSINWGLTEVLISEFPNTTPVIRPKVVDLPLSILSASDCEWVAGFTSGEGCFKLGIKASPRSKVGFQTYLAFYISQHSRDDQLMGSLVNFFGCGYYKSRGEKLNSGDYYCTSFTDIEGKIIPFFHKHLVRGVKFLDFQAWCRVAEMMQKGDHKIPEGLEIIRQIKSGMNRGR
;
A
#
# COMPACT_ATOMS: atom_id res chain seq x y z
N MET A 1 -23.73 36.02 -30.59
CA MET A 1 -22.72 36.30 -29.54
C MET A 1 -21.71 35.14 -29.48
N ASN A 2 -21.15 34.78 -30.64
CA ASN A 2 -20.29 33.61 -30.87
C ASN A 2 -19.04 34.02 -31.68
N TYR A 3 -18.52 35.22 -31.42
CA TYR A 3 -17.35 35.77 -32.14
C TYR A 3 -16.39 36.54 -31.21
N LEU A 4 -16.52 36.39 -29.89
CA LEU A 4 -15.75 37.15 -28.88
C LEU A 4 -15.25 36.30 -27.71
N LEU A 5 -15.14 34.98 -27.88
CA LEU A 5 -14.58 34.05 -26.88
C LEU A 5 -13.32 33.32 -27.36
N ASN A 6 -12.71 33.77 -28.47
CA ASN A 6 -11.52 33.14 -29.06
C ASN A 6 -10.20 33.90 -28.82
N GLN A 7 -10.16 34.85 -27.88
CA GLN A 7 -8.91 35.49 -27.48
C GLN A 7 -8.87 35.79 -25.99
N LEU A 8 -8.67 34.77 -25.16
CA LEU A 8 -7.99 34.90 -23.87
C LEU A 8 -7.38 33.54 -23.53
N ASN A 9 -6.10 33.40 -23.84
CA ASN A 9 -5.28 32.22 -23.57
C ASN A 9 -4.92 32.20 -22.08
N ILE A 10 -5.90 31.88 -21.23
CA ILE A 10 -5.69 31.68 -19.79
C ILE A 10 -5.96 30.21 -19.50
N ASN A 11 -4.88 29.43 -19.38
CA ASN A 11 -4.93 28.07 -18.85
C ASN A 11 -5.30 28.15 -17.36
N LEU A 12 -6.59 28.04 -17.09
CA LEU A 12 -7.12 27.74 -15.76
C LEU A 12 -7.12 26.22 -15.61
N ASP A 13 -6.07 25.68 -14.97
CA ASP A 13 -6.06 24.31 -14.47
C ASP A 13 -7.06 24.18 -13.32
N ALA A 14 -8.34 24.06 -13.66
CA ALA A 14 -9.33 23.48 -12.76
C ALA A 14 -9.28 21.95 -12.96
N PRO A 15 -8.98 21.15 -11.93
CA PRO A 15 -9.03 19.70 -12.08
C PRO A 15 -10.48 19.27 -12.32
N SER A 16 -10.75 18.69 -13.48
CA SER A 16 -11.96 17.92 -13.77
C SER A 16 -12.13 16.79 -12.75
N ALA A 17 -13.37 16.48 -12.34
CA ALA A 17 -13.69 15.43 -11.38
C ALA A 17 -12.99 14.10 -11.74
N TRP A 18 -12.01 13.71 -10.91
CA TRP A 18 -11.17 12.54 -11.14
C TRP A 18 -11.87 11.25 -10.73
N GLY A 19 -11.79 10.28 -11.65
CA GLY A 19 -12.31 8.94 -11.52
C GLY A 19 -11.70 8.13 -10.38
N ILE A 20 -12.42 7.06 -10.07
CA ILE A 20 -12.23 6.12 -8.97
C ILE A 20 -10.95 5.27 -9.18
N TYR A 21 -10.28 4.94 -8.05
CA TYR A 21 -9.15 3.98 -7.82
C TYR A 21 -7.72 4.55 -7.96
N PHE A 22 -6.71 4.27 -7.11
CA PHE A 22 -6.43 3.19 -6.15
C PHE A 22 -5.64 3.73 -4.92
N GLN A 23 -6.01 3.32 -3.70
CA GLN A 23 -5.08 3.09 -2.60
C GLN A 23 -5.62 1.88 -1.80
N ASP A 24 -4.71 0.98 -1.44
CA ASP A 24 -4.86 -0.32 -0.74
C ASP A 24 -5.23 -1.59 -1.51
N SER A 25 -4.40 -2.60 -1.21
CA SER A 25 -4.65 -4.03 -1.31
C SER A 25 -5.99 -4.47 -0.70
N ALA A 26 -6.99 -4.69 -1.55
CA ALA A 26 -7.98 -5.77 -1.47
C ALA A 26 -8.92 -5.65 -2.69
N THR A 27 -9.40 -6.78 -3.19
CA THR A 27 -10.25 -7.01 -4.38
C THR A 27 -11.40 -6.00 -4.62
N PRO A 28 -11.76 -5.71 -5.89
CA PRO A 28 -12.93 -4.90 -6.21
C PRO A 28 -14.23 -5.73 -6.11
N LEU A 29 -15.19 -5.22 -5.35
CA LEU A 29 -16.59 -5.62 -5.37
C LEU A 29 -17.40 -4.34 -5.56
N LEU A 30 -17.66 -3.96 -6.82
CA LEU A 30 -18.90 -3.28 -7.25
C LEU A 30 -18.88 -2.99 -8.77
N THR A 31 -19.54 -3.85 -9.53
CA THR A 31 -20.34 -3.43 -10.70
C THR A 31 -21.76 -3.92 -10.45
N TYR A 32 -22.45 -3.27 -9.51
CA TYR A 32 -23.85 -3.51 -9.19
C TYR A 32 -24.61 -2.20 -9.35
N HIS A 33 -24.68 -1.66 -10.58
CA HIS A 33 -25.68 -0.64 -10.90
C HIS A 33 -26.02 -0.46 -12.39
N LEU A 34 -25.56 -1.35 -13.29
CA LEU A 34 -25.96 -1.32 -14.70
C LEU A 34 -26.94 -2.45 -15.11
N PHE A 35 -27.35 -3.31 -14.17
CA PHE A 35 -28.13 -4.52 -14.48
C PHE A 35 -29.65 -4.39 -14.20
N TYR A 36 -30.10 -3.31 -13.55
CA TYR A 36 -31.50 -3.21 -13.10
C TYR A 36 -32.45 -2.40 -14.00
N MET A 37 -32.05 -2.05 -15.23
CA MET A 37 -32.95 -1.35 -16.17
C MET A 37 -33.45 -2.19 -17.35
N LEU A 38 -33.06 -3.47 -17.49
CA LEU A 38 -33.47 -4.28 -18.64
C LEU A 38 -34.02 -5.68 -18.33
N ASP A 39 -34.07 -6.13 -17.07
CA ASP A 39 -34.36 -7.54 -16.76
C ASP A 39 -35.71 -7.85 -16.10
N GLY A 40 -36.72 -7.00 -16.34
CA GLY A 40 -38.05 -7.18 -15.77
C GLY A 40 -38.89 -8.32 -16.35
N PHE A 41 -38.55 -8.89 -17.51
CA PHE A 41 -39.47 -9.82 -18.19
C PHE A 41 -38.84 -11.02 -18.92
N ILE A 42 -37.51 -11.09 -19.09
CA ILE A 42 -36.86 -12.15 -19.91
C ILE A 42 -35.96 -13.09 -19.07
N GLY A 43 -35.39 -12.63 -17.95
CA GLY A 43 -34.41 -13.40 -17.15
C GLY A 43 -34.94 -14.61 -16.37
N ASN A 44 -36.23 -14.63 -15.98
CA ASN A 44 -36.76 -15.73 -15.14
C ASN A 44 -36.89 -17.06 -15.90
N TYR A 45 -37.13 -17.04 -17.21
CA TYR A 45 -37.29 -18.27 -17.99
C TYR A 45 -35.97 -19.02 -18.21
N TYR A 46 -34.89 -18.27 -18.44
CA TYR A 46 -33.55 -18.85 -18.64
C TYR A 46 -32.93 -19.34 -17.34
N LEU A 47 -33.19 -18.67 -16.22
CA LEU A 47 -32.68 -19.10 -14.91
C LEU A 47 -33.26 -20.46 -14.49
N HIS A 48 -34.55 -20.71 -14.72
CA HIS A 48 -35.16 -22.00 -14.44
C HIS A 48 -34.60 -23.13 -15.31
N ILE A 49 -34.35 -22.88 -16.60
CA ILE A 49 -33.75 -23.89 -17.50
C ILE A 49 -32.32 -24.22 -17.07
N ILE A 50 -31.52 -23.21 -16.72
CA ILE A 50 -30.13 -23.42 -16.26
C ILE A 50 -30.10 -24.22 -14.96
N ILE A 51 -30.98 -23.93 -14.00
CA ILE A 51 -31.06 -24.70 -12.74
C ILE A 51 -31.44 -26.15 -13.01
N VAL A 52 -32.42 -26.41 -13.90
CA VAL A 52 -32.82 -27.78 -14.26
C VAL A 52 -31.67 -28.55 -14.92
N VAL A 53 -30.91 -27.91 -15.82
CA VAL A 53 -29.73 -28.52 -16.47
C VAL A 53 -28.62 -28.82 -15.46
N ILE A 54 -28.36 -27.93 -14.50
CA ILE A 54 -27.36 -28.15 -13.44
C ILE A 54 -27.78 -29.31 -12.52
N VAL A 55 -29.06 -29.38 -12.13
CA VAL A 55 -29.56 -30.47 -11.28
C VAL A 55 -29.50 -31.81 -12.00
N LEU A 56 -29.89 -31.87 -13.28
CA LEU A 56 -29.80 -33.08 -14.09
C LEU A 56 -28.35 -33.53 -14.31
N SER A 57 -27.42 -32.61 -14.56
CA SER A 57 -26.00 -32.95 -14.74
C SER A 57 -25.34 -33.41 -13.43
N CYS A 58 -25.68 -32.81 -12.28
CA CYS A 58 -25.26 -33.30 -10.97
C CYS A 58 -25.83 -34.70 -10.66
N TYR A 59 -27.09 -34.96 -11.01
CA TYR A 59 -27.70 -36.27 -10.84
C TYR A 59 -27.04 -37.34 -11.73
N LEU A 60 -26.74 -37.02 -12.99
CA LEU A 60 -25.98 -37.90 -13.90
C LEU A 60 -24.55 -38.15 -13.39
N LEU A 61 -23.86 -37.14 -12.87
CA LEU A 61 -22.55 -37.31 -12.24
C LEU A 61 -22.61 -38.22 -11.01
N SER A 62 -23.66 -38.15 -10.21
CA SER A 62 -23.87 -39.05 -9.06
C SER A 62 -24.11 -40.50 -9.48
N LEU A 63 -24.77 -40.73 -10.62
CA LEU A 63 -24.98 -42.06 -11.20
C LEU A 63 -23.70 -42.63 -11.85
N LEU A 64 -22.83 -41.77 -12.36
CA LEU A 64 -21.51 -42.17 -12.87
C LEU A 64 -20.57 -42.54 -11.72
N HIS A 65 -20.57 -41.75 -10.64
CA HIS A 65 -19.74 -42.01 -9.46
C HIS A 65 -20.15 -43.29 -8.72
N SER A 66 -21.45 -43.63 -8.70
CA SER A 66 -21.93 -44.88 -8.09
C SER A 66 -21.56 -46.13 -8.89
N LYS A 67 -21.34 -46.01 -10.21
CA LYS A 67 -20.84 -47.10 -11.06
C LYS A 67 -19.32 -47.28 -10.95
N ASP A 68 -18.53 -46.21 -10.83
CA ASP A 68 -17.07 -46.28 -10.67
C ASP A 68 -16.63 -46.91 -9.33
N ILE A 69 -17.38 -46.66 -8.25
CA ILE A 69 -17.12 -47.26 -6.93
C ILE A 69 -17.33 -48.78 -6.93
N SER A 70 -18.17 -49.32 -7.83
CA SER A 70 -18.37 -50.76 -7.99
C SER A 70 -17.23 -51.46 -8.74
N LEU A 71 -16.50 -50.73 -9.59
CA LEU A 71 -15.38 -51.25 -10.40
C LEU A 71 -14.02 -51.12 -9.69
N GLN A 72 -13.84 -50.17 -8.77
CA GLN A 72 -12.57 -49.98 -8.05
C GLN A 72 -12.33 -50.94 -6.87
N LYS A 73 -13.32 -51.73 -6.46
CA LYS A 73 -13.16 -52.69 -5.35
C LYS A 73 -12.36 -53.97 -5.70
N SER A 74 -11.91 -54.16 -6.94
CA SER A 74 -11.22 -55.39 -7.37
C SER A 74 -9.78 -55.22 -7.88
N ALA A 75 -9.09 -54.10 -7.66
CA ALA A 75 -7.68 -53.97 -8.07
C ALA A 75 -6.83 -53.25 -7.03
N SER A 76 -6.17 -54.02 -6.16
CA SER A 76 -5.08 -53.53 -5.30
C SER A 76 -3.74 -54.01 -5.85
N ILE A 77 -2.94 -53.08 -6.35
CA ILE A 77 -1.50 -53.27 -6.63
C ILE A 77 -0.77 -52.14 -5.92
N GLY A 78 0.03 -52.50 -4.92
CA GLY A 78 0.77 -51.55 -4.08
C GLY A 78 1.94 -50.92 -4.81
N VAL A 79 2.09 -49.61 -4.65
CA VAL A 79 3.31 -48.87 -5.02
C VAL A 79 3.84 -48.17 -3.76
N ARG A 80 5.08 -48.50 -3.38
CA ARG A 80 5.80 -47.91 -2.24
C ARG A 80 6.23 -46.47 -2.55
N PRO A 81 6.20 -45.53 -1.61
CA PRO A 81 6.86 -44.23 -1.77
C PRO A 81 8.37 -44.41 -1.60
N ALA A 82 9.15 -43.97 -2.58
CA ALA A 82 10.60 -43.87 -2.47
C ALA A 82 10.96 -42.82 -1.42
N LEU A 83 11.61 -43.25 -0.33
CA LEU A 83 12.24 -42.37 0.65
C LEU A 83 13.32 -41.52 -0.03
N ILE A 84 13.15 -40.20 -0.04
CA ILE A 84 14.24 -39.25 -0.26
C ILE A 84 15.06 -39.24 1.04
N ASN A 85 15.99 -40.19 1.16
CA ASN A 85 17.05 -40.17 2.16
C ASN A 85 18.33 -39.72 1.46
N SER A 86 18.43 -38.44 1.12
CA SER A 86 19.71 -37.86 0.70
C SER A 86 20.24 -36.98 1.84
N VAL A 87 21.28 -37.49 2.48
CA VAL A 87 22.11 -36.81 3.48
C VAL A 87 22.57 -35.41 3.00
N GLY A 88 22.57 -35.17 1.68
CA GLY A 88 22.84 -33.88 1.05
C GLY A 88 21.80 -32.78 1.31
N VAL A 89 20.49 -33.09 1.30
CA VAL A 89 19.43 -32.08 1.55
C VAL A 89 19.47 -31.62 3.01
N ARG A 90 19.70 -32.56 3.93
CA ARG A 90 19.90 -32.24 5.36
C ARG A 90 21.19 -31.46 5.59
N ARG A 91 22.29 -31.83 4.93
CA ARG A 91 23.54 -31.04 4.97
C ARG A 91 23.39 -29.64 4.40
N MET A 92 22.60 -29.39 3.36
CA MET A 92 22.39 -28.01 2.85
C MET A 92 21.51 -27.18 3.79
N LEU A 93 20.52 -27.80 4.44
CA LEU A 93 19.74 -27.15 5.50
C LEU A 93 20.62 -26.86 6.73
N ASP A 94 21.47 -27.80 7.16
CA ASP A 94 22.26 -27.72 8.39
C ASP A 94 23.59 -26.93 8.24
N SER A 95 24.25 -26.99 7.08
CA SER A 95 25.51 -26.25 6.79
C SER A 95 25.30 -24.75 6.54
N SER A 96 24.04 -24.31 6.45
CA SER A 96 23.70 -22.88 6.34
C SER A 96 23.67 -22.14 7.69
N SER A 97 24.01 -22.82 8.79
CA SER A 97 24.06 -22.23 10.15
C SER A 97 25.32 -21.44 10.49
N SER A 98 26.33 -21.36 9.61
CA SER A 98 27.62 -20.69 9.91
C SER A 98 27.85 -19.38 9.14
N ARG A 99 26.85 -18.49 9.17
CA ARG A 99 26.99 -17.02 9.25
C ARG A 99 25.61 -16.35 9.38
N GLY A 100 24.74 -16.97 10.17
CA GLY A 100 23.43 -16.41 10.46
C GLY A 100 23.57 -15.03 11.08
N PHE A 101 22.77 -14.07 10.60
CA PHE A 101 22.43 -12.87 11.35
C PHE A 101 22.18 -13.30 12.80
N SER A 102 22.96 -12.75 13.73
CA SER A 102 22.87 -13.16 15.13
C SER A 102 21.42 -13.09 15.58
N THR A 103 20.91 -14.16 16.20
CA THR A 103 19.62 -14.17 16.89
C THR A 103 19.52 -13.02 17.91
N LYS A 104 20.66 -12.51 18.39
CA LYS A 104 20.78 -11.32 19.24
C LYS A 104 20.38 -10.02 18.51
N THR A 105 20.65 -9.90 17.21
CA THR A 105 20.21 -8.78 16.37
C THR A 105 18.71 -8.85 16.10
N LEU A 106 18.18 -10.05 15.83
CA LEU A 106 16.75 -10.26 15.60
C LEU A 106 15.91 -9.89 16.83
N VAL A 107 16.37 -10.26 18.02
CA VAL A 107 15.73 -9.93 19.30
C VAL A 107 15.87 -8.43 19.61
N ASN A 108 17.03 -7.81 19.38
CA ASN A 108 17.21 -6.37 19.61
C ASN A 108 16.40 -5.49 18.65
N THR A 109 16.21 -5.89 17.40
CA THR A 109 15.37 -5.15 16.43
C THR A 109 13.88 -5.21 16.79
N LEU A 110 13.43 -6.32 17.39
CA LEU A 110 12.05 -6.48 17.87
C LEU A 110 11.81 -5.81 19.22
N THR A 111 12.86 -5.54 20.02
CA THR A 111 12.75 -4.93 21.36
C THR A 111 13.12 -3.44 21.39
N ASN A 112 13.75 -2.88 20.35
CA ASN A 112 13.93 -1.44 20.25
C ASN A 112 12.62 -0.78 19.79
N ASN A 113 11.75 -0.51 20.76
CA ASN A 113 10.48 0.22 20.57
C ASN A 113 10.66 1.65 20.04
N HIS A 114 11.89 2.13 19.88
CA HIS A 114 12.16 3.44 19.32
C HIS A 114 11.98 3.43 17.80
N ILE A 115 10.89 4.02 17.32
CA ILE A 115 10.71 4.34 15.91
C ILE A 115 11.38 5.69 15.64
N ASP A 116 12.26 5.74 14.64
CA ASP A 116 12.86 7.00 14.22
C ASP A 116 11.77 7.95 13.72
N PRO A 117 11.79 9.24 14.08
CA PRO A 117 10.80 10.20 13.61
C PRO A 117 10.72 10.28 12.08
N TRP A 118 11.84 10.23 11.36
CA TRP A 118 11.83 10.24 9.90
C TRP A 118 11.23 8.97 9.32
N PHE A 119 11.38 7.82 9.98
CA PHE A 119 10.65 6.61 9.59
C PHE A 119 9.13 6.83 9.67
N ILE A 120 8.63 7.44 10.75
CA ILE A 120 7.20 7.76 10.89
C ILE A 120 6.75 8.71 9.79
N THR A 121 7.55 9.73 9.46
CA THR A 121 7.26 10.65 8.36
C THR A 121 7.20 9.93 7.02
N GLY A 122 8.18 9.09 6.71
CA GLY A 122 8.21 8.33 5.45
C GLY A 122 7.06 7.34 5.34
N PHE A 123 6.73 6.64 6.44
CA PHE A 123 5.60 5.73 6.47
C PHE A 123 4.26 6.47 6.35
N THR A 124 4.16 7.68 6.92
CA THR A 124 3.01 8.57 6.74
C THR A 124 2.87 9.03 5.29
N ASP A 125 3.98 9.36 4.63
CA ASP A 125 4.01 9.68 3.21
C ASP A 125 3.54 8.51 2.33
N ALA A 126 3.60 7.27 2.81
CA ALA A 126 3.01 6.12 2.12
C ALA A 126 1.53 5.90 2.48
N GLU A 127 1.22 5.69 3.76
CA GLU A 127 0.00 4.98 4.19
C GLU A 127 -1.03 5.86 4.93
N ALA A 128 -0.67 7.10 5.28
CA ALA A 128 -1.54 7.94 6.11
C ALA A 128 -2.48 8.84 5.31
N SER A 129 -3.55 9.28 5.97
CA SER A 129 -4.45 10.32 5.50
C SER A 129 -4.71 11.39 6.56
N PHE A 130 -4.70 12.65 6.13
CA PHE A 130 -5.14 13.81 6.89
C PHE A 130 -6.52 14.22 6.39
N MET A 131 -7.55 14.06 7.21
CA MET A 131 -8.94 14.25 6.79
C MET A 131 -9.63 15.35 7.61
N VAL A 132 -10.49 16.09 6.92
CA VAL A 132 -11.48 17.01 7.51
C VAL A 132 -12.86 16.42 7.29
N ILE A 133 -13.49 15.91 8.35
CA ILE A 133 -14.82 15.32 8.31
C ILE A 133 -15.82 16.39 8.74
N MET A 134 -16.83 16.64 7.91
CA MET A 134 -17.90 17.58 8.18
C MET A 134 -19.23 16.84 8.16
N ARG A 135 -19.96 16.88 9.27
CA ARG A 135 -21.26 16.21 9.42
C ARG A 135 -22.33 17.22 9.76
N LYS A 136 -23.43 17.23 9.01
CA LYS A 136 -24.59 18.07 9.31
C LYS A 136 -25.20 17.62 10.64
N LYS A 137 -25.35 18.55 11.58
CA LYS A 137 -25.90 18.33 12.92
C LYS A 137 -26.80 19.51 13.27
N THR A 138 -28.10 19.34 13.08
CA THR A 138 -29.08 20.40 13.32
C THR A 138 -29.41 20.61 14.79
N LYS A 139 -29.28 19.57 15.63
CA LYS A 139 -29.58 19.65 17.07
C LYS A 139 -28.31 19.93 17.88
N GLY A 140 -28.28 21.05 18.59
CA GLY A 140 -27.25 21.40 19.57
C GLY A 140 -25.97 22.03 18.99
N TYR A 141 -25.94 22.39 17.70
CA TYR A 141 -24.80 23.05 17.05
C TYR A 141 -25.24 24.39 16.47
N VAL A 142 -24.56 25.46 16.87
CA VAL A 142 -24.90 26.85 16.50
C VAL A 142 -24.91 27.06 14.99
N VAL A 143 -23.92 26.49 14.29
CA VAL A 143 -23.76 26.61 12.84
C VAL A 143 -24.29 25.39 12.07
N GLY A 144 -25.01 24.47 12.72
CA GLY A 144 -25.61 23.31 12.06
C GLY A 144 -24.65 22.23 11.55
N TRP A 145 -23.35 22.34 11.87
CA TRP A 145 -22.29 21.44 11.39
C TRP A 145 -21.33 21.06 12.52
N ASN A 146 -20.90 19.80 12.50
CA ASN A 146 -19.78 19.31 13.30
C ASN A 146 -18.57 19.10 12.39
N VAL A 147 -17.44 19.68 12.76
CA VAL A 147 -16.14 19.50 12.10
C VAL A 147 -15.26 18.62 12.97
N GLU A 148 -14.67 17.58 12.38
CA GLU A 148 -13.72 16.67 13.02
C GLU A 148 -12.46 16.58 12.15
N LEU A 149 -11.29 16.66 12.78
CA LEU A 149 -10.01 16.36 12.13
C LEU A 149 -9.63 14.93 12.45
N VAL A 150 -9.12 14.22 11.45
CA VAL A 150 -8.68 12.84 11.61
C VAL A 150 -7.33 12.66 10.94
N PHE A 151 -6.34 12.25 11.73
CA PHE A 151 -5.13 11.59 11.23
C PHE A 151 -5.33 10.09 11.34
N GLN A 152 -5.13 9.36 10.25
CA GLN A 152 -5.33 7.92 10.21
C GLN A 152 -4.25 7.22 9.40
N ILE A 153 -3.80 6.07 9.89
CA ILE A 153 -3.09 5.07 9.08
C ILE A 153 -3.90 3.77 9.17
N LYS A 154 -4.30 3.22 8.02
CA LYS A 154 -5.11 2.00 7.93
C LYS A 154 -4.33 0.94 7.17
N LEU A 155 -4.04 -0.18 7.81
CA LEU A 155 -3.24 -1.27 7.23
C LEU A 155 -4.00 -2.59 7.28
N HIS A 156 -3.51 -3.58 6.54
CA HIS A 156 -3.94 -4.96 6.73
C HIS A 156 -3.63 -5.44 8.15
N ARG A 157 -4.49 -6.28 8.73
CA ARG A 157 -4.40 -6.73 10.13
C ARG A 157 -3.12 -7.49 10.46
N LYS A 158 -2.46 -8.05 9.44
CA LYS A 158 -1.14 -8.69 9.58
C LYS A 158 -0.06 -7.71 10.10
N ASP A 159 -0.26 -6.41 9.87
CA ASP A 159 0.61 -5.33 10.33
C ASP A 159 0.11 -4.67 11.63
N GLN A 160 -0.79 -5.33 12.39
CA GLN A 160 -1.33 -4.79 13.64
C GLN A 160 -0.22 -4.38 14.63
N ASN A 161 0.86 -5.16 14.75
CA ASN A 161 1.98 -4.80 15.64
C ASN A 161 2.66 -3.48 15.21
N LEU A 162 2.72 -3.19 13.90
CA LEU A 162 3.26 -1.91 13.41
C LEU A 162 2.30 -0.76 13.74
N VAL A 163 0.99 -0.98 13.61
CA VAL A 163 -0.03 0.01 14.02
C VAL A 163 0.06 0.32 15.51
N GLU A 164 0.25 -0.71 16.35
CA GLU A 164 0.46 -0.56 17.80
C GLU A 164 1.73 0.22 18.11
N ALA A 165 2.85 -0.11 17.45
CA ALA A 165 4.11 0.60 17.65
C ALA A 165 4.04 2.08 17.20
N ILE A 166 3.31 2.40 16.13
CA ILE A 166 3.09 3.80 15.70
C ILE A 166 2.21 4.56 16.70
N ARG A 167 1.18 3.92 17.28
CA ARG A 167 0.40 4.52 18.36
C ARG A 167 1.28 4.85 19.55
N ASP A 168 2.13 3.91 19.95
CA ASP A 168 3.02 4.08 21.11
C ASP A 168 4.06 5.18 20.86
N TYR A 169 4.54 5.34 19.62
CA TYR A 169 5.38 6.46 19.21
C TYR A 169 4.72 7.82 19.43
N PHE A 170 3.47 7.99 18.98
CA PHE A 170 2.74 9.25 19.20
C PHE A 170 2.30 9.41 20.67
N GLY A 171 2.16 8.30 21.40
CA GLY A 171 1.64 8.25 22.77
C GLY A 171 0.16 8.59 22.88
N VAL A 172 -0.55 8.67 21.75
CA VAL A 172 -1.96 9.06 21.63
C VAL A 172 -2.63 8.30 20.49
N GLY A 173 -3.95 8.41 20.40
CA GLY A 173 -4.75 7.73 19.37
C GLY A 173 -5.26 6.37 19.81
N ARG A 174 -6.29 5.93 19.09
CA ARG A 174 -6.95 4.63 19.32
C ARG A 174 -6.72 3.70 18.15
N ILE A 175 -6.75 2.41 18.43
CA ILE A 175 -6.68 1.38 17.39
C ILE A 175 -8.08 0.83 17.17
N GLU A 176 -8.54 0.88 15.92
CA GLU A 176 -9.82 0.34 15.50
C GLU A 176 -9.63 -0.79 14.50
N ARG A 177 -10.49 -1.82 14.60
CA ARG A 177 -10.66 -2.80 13.52
C ARG A 177 -11.55 -2.19 12.45
N LYS A 178 -11.11 -2.28 11.19
CA LYS A 178 -11.82 -1.78 10.02
C LYS A 178 -12.25 -2.95 9.13
N GLY A 179 -13.19 -3.75 9.64
CA GLY A 179 -13.59 -5.02 9.01
C GLY A 179 -12.72 -6.20 9.47
N PRO A 180 -12.79 -7.36 8.78
CA PRO A 180 -12.11 -8.58 9.21
C PRO A 180 -10.58 -8.50 9.11
N ASP A 181 -10.08 -7.83 8.06
CA ASP A 181 -8.70 -7.92 7.62
C ASP A 181 -7.92 -6.60 7.69
N ALA A 182 -8.51 -5.55 8.27
CA ALA A 182 -7.83 -4.26 8.41
C ALA A 182 -7.89 -3.72 9.83
N CYS A 183 -6.85 -2.98 10.19
CA CYS A 183 -6.71 -2.26 11.44
C CYS A 183 -6.23 -0.83 11.15
N ALA A 184 -6.57 0.11 12.03
CA ALA A 184 -6.15 1.49 11.86
C ALA A 184 -5.82 2.14 13.19
N ILE A 185 -4.77 2.97 13.20
CA ILE A 185 -4.59 4.01 14.22
C ILE A 185 -5.39 5.23 13.78
N ILE A 186 -6.15 5.80 14.71
CA ILE A 186 -6.92 7.01 14.50
C ILE A 186 -6.64 8.00 15.63
N ILE A 187 -6.16 9.20 15.26
CA ILE A 187 -6.00 10.34 16.15
C ILE A 187 -6.98 11.43 15.68
N SER A 188 -8.04 11.66 16.45
CA SER A 188 -9.08 12.66 16.10
C SER A 188 -9.41 13.68 17.21
N SER A 189 -8.79 13.55 18.38
CA SER A 189 -8.88 14.59 19.41
C SER A 189 -8.08 15.82 18.99
N LEU A 190 -8.71 16.99 19.01
CA LEU A 190 -8.03 18.26 18.68
C LEU A 190 -6.84 18.54 19.61
N SER A 191 -6.93 18.18 20.89
CA SER A 191 -5.82 18.35 21.83
C SER A 191 -4.65 17.43 21.49
N GLU A 192 -4.92 16.16 21.21
CA GLU A 192 -3.88 15.18 20.80
C GLU A 192 -3.23 15.58 19.48
N ILE A 193 -4.02 16.01 18.49
CA ILE A 193 -3.53 16.51 17.21
C ILE A 193 -2.58 17.69 17.43
N THR A 194 -3.01 18.70 18.19
CA THR A 194 -2.24 19.93 18.37
C THR A 194 -1.00 19.74 19.23
N LEU A 195 -0.99 18.77 20.15
CA LEU A 195 0.12 18.49 21.06
C LEU A 195 1.11 17.44 20.54
N LYS A 196 0.69 16.53 19.64
CA LYS A 196 1.51 15.40 19.20
C LYS A 196 1.71 15.35 17.69
N VAL A 197 0.62 15.44 16.92
CA VAL A 197 0.67 15.27 15.46
C VAL A 197 1.27 16.49 14.77
N LEU A 198 0.80 17.70 15.10
CA LEU A 198 1.34 18.93 14.49
C LEU A 198 2.83 19.12 14.78
N PRO A 199 3.31 19.02 16.05
CA PRO A 199 4.74 19.20 16.34
C PRO A 199 5.63 18.17 15.65
N HIS A 200 5.15 16.94 15.44
CA HIS A 200 5.91 15.94 14.69
C HIS A 200 6.15 16.39 13.25
N PHE A 201 5.09 16.67 12.48
CA PHE A 201 5.23 17.02 11.06
C PHE A 201 5.76 18.44 10.81
N ASP A 202 5.79 19.30 11.84
CA ASP A 202 6.52 20.57 11.80
C ASP A 202 8.03 20.39 11.90
N ASN A 203 8.50 19.43 12.72
CA ASN A 203 9.92 19.13 12.89
C ASN A 203 10.44 18.11 11.86
N TYR A 204 9.55 17.26 11.34
CA TYR A 204 9.85 16.21 10.37
C TYR A 204 8.86 16.31 9.20
N PRO A 205 9.05 17.28 8.27
CA PRO A 205 8.09 17.54 7.19
C PRO A 205 7.98 16.39 6.19
N LEU A 206 6.75 16.17 5.74
CA LEU A 206 6.45 15.24 4.63
C LEU A 206 7.12 15.68 3.33
N LYS A 207 7.41 14.73 2.46
CA LYS A 207 8.12 14.96 1.19
C LYS A 207 7.26 14.71 -0.06
N THR A 208 6.13 14.00 0.05
CA THR A 208 5.20 13.80 -1.07
C THR A 208 4.21 14.96 -1.21
N GLN A 209 3.37 14.94 -2.25
CA GLN A 209 2.23 15.86 -2.41
C GLN A 209 1.27 15.86 -1.21
N LYS A 210 1.34 14.86 -0.31
CA LYS A 210 0.59 14.82 0.96
C LYS A 210 0.98 15.95 1.92
N LEU A 211 2.17 16.54 1.77
CA LEU A 211 2.57 17.74 2.51
C LEU A 211 1.55 18.87 2.32
N ALA A 212 1.04 19.08 1.10
CA ALA A 212 0.03 20.10 0.85
C ALA A 212 -1.30 19.81 1.58
N ASP A 213 -1.72 18.54 1.68
CA ASP A 213 -2.88 18.15 2.49
C ASP A 213 -2.63 18.46 3.97
N TYR A 214 -1.47 18.09 4.50
CA TYR A 214 -1.08 18.38 5.88
C TYR A 214 -1.08 19.89 6.18
N LEU A 215 -0.52 20.72 5.30
CA LEU A 215 -0.44 22.17 5.51
C LEU A 215 -1.84 22.81 5.57
N LEU A 216 -2.75 22.41 4.68
CA LEU A 216 -4.15 22.88 4.71
C LEU A 216 -4.89 22.32 5.93
N TRP A 217 -4.68 21.05 6.26
CA TRP A 217 -5.27 20.40 7.43
C TRP A 217 -4.81 21.02 8.75
N LYS A 218 -3.53 21.42 8.84
CA LYS A 218 -2.97 22.19 9.96
C LYS A 218 -3.67 23.53 10.12
N GLN A 219 -3.97 24.25 9.03
CA GLN A 219 -4.73 25.50 9.11
C GLN A 219 -6.12 25.28 9.70
N VAL A 220 -6.81 24.21 9.30
CA VAL A 220 -8.10 23.83 9.91
C VAL A 220 -7.94 23.56 11.40
N ALA A 221 -6.89 22.84 11.82
CA ALA A 221 -6.61 22.59 13.24
C ALA A 221 -6.42 23.88 14.04
N LEU A 222 -5.76 24.88 13.47
CA LEU A 222 -5.55 26.18 14.11
C LEU A 222 -6.86 26.99 14.20
N ILE A 223 -7.71 26.98 13.16
CA ILE A 223 -9.07 27.57 13.22
C ILE A 223 -9.89 26.89 14.32
N MET A 224 -9.85 25.55 14.38
CA MET A 224 -10.56 24.80 15.40
C MET A 224 -10.05 25.09 16.82
N LYS A 225 -8.72 25.21 17.00
CA LYS A 225 -8.08 25.54 18.28
C LYS A 225 -8.51 26.90 18.81
N ARG A 226 -8.82 27.86 17.93
CA ARG A 226 -9.35 29.19 18.31
C ARG A 226 -10.87 29.22 18.51
N GLY A 227 -11.57 28.10 18.31
CA GLY A 227 -13.03 28.02 18.42
C GLY A 227 -13.79 28.60 17.23
N GLU A 228 -13.10 29.10 16.20
CA GLU A 228 -13.71 29.83 15.07
C GLU A 228 -14.59 28.95 14.19
N HIS A 229 -14.36 27.63 14.17
CA HIS A 229 -15.20 26.63 13.50
C HIS A 229 -16.66 26.62 13.98
N LEU A 230 -16.96 27.26 15.12
CA LEU A 230 -18.30 27.45 15.66
C LEU A 230 -19.01 28.70 15.12
N THR A 231 -18.36 29.45 14.22
CA THR A 231 -18.91 30.64 13.55
C THR A 231 -19.14 30.35 12.06
N GLU A 232 -20.09 31.03 11.43
CA GLU A 232 -20.36 30.85 9.99
C GLU A 232 -19.12 31.18 9.14
N ALA A 233 -18.41 32.26 9.47
CA ALA A 233 -17.19 32.68 8.77
C ALA A 233 -16.04 31.66 8.91
N GLY A 234 -15.83 31.14 10.12
CA GLY A 234 -14.81 30.11 10.35
C GLY A 234 -15.18 28.78 9.71
N LEU A 235 -16.45 28.39 9.72
CA LEU A 235 -16.95 27.21 9.03
C LEU A 235 -16.74 27.33 7.51
N GLN A 236 -17.11 28.46 6.90
CA GLN A 236 -16.88 28.72 5.47
C GLN A 236 -15.39 28.67 5.13
N SER A 237 -14.52 29.22 6.00
CA SER A 237 -13.07 29.15 5.83
C SER A 237 -12.56 27.70 5.82
N ILE A 238 -13.10 26.84 6.68
CA ILE A 238 -12.80 25.41 6.70
C ILE A 238 -13.28 24.72 5.44
N VAL A 239 -14.46 25.06 4.90
CA VAL A 239 -14.96 24.51 3.63
C VAL A 239 -14.05 24.89 2.47
N ASN A 240 -13.61 26.15 2.41
CA ASN A 240 -12.66 26.64 1.41
C ASN A 240 -11.33 25.86 1.46
N LEU A 241 -10.79 25.59 2.66
CA LEU A 241 -9.59 24.74 2.84
C LEU A 241 -9.85 23.29 2.43
N ARG A 242 -10.94 22.69 2.92
CA ARG A 242 -11.31 21.30 2.68
C ARG A 242 -11.52 21.00 1.20
N SER A 243 -11.99 21.97 0.42
CA SER A 243 -12.15 21.83 -1.03
C SER A 243 -10.85 21.44 -1.76
N SER A 244 -9.69 21.71 -1.16
CA SER A 244 -8.36 21.47 -1.73
C SER A 244 -7.55 20.41 -0.97
N ILE A 245 -8.19 19.71 -0.03
CA ILE A 245 -7.62 18.56 0.71
C ILE A 245 -8.18 17.26 0.11
N ASN A 246 -7.30 16.29 -0.15
CA ASN A 246 -7.64 14.97 -0.70
C ASN A 246 -8.52 15.11 -1.97
N TRP A 247 -9.76 14.58 -1.93
CA TRP A 247 -10.72 14.61 -3.05
C TRP A 247 -11.69 15.81 -3.00
N GLY A 248 -11.46 16.77 -2.11
CA GLY A 248 -12.26 18.00 -2.03
C GLY A 248 -13.64 17.80 -1.41
N LEU A 249 -14.63 18.54 -1.94
CA LEU A 249 -16.00 18.58 -1.40
C LEU A 249 -16.85 17.41 -1.87
N THR A 250 -17.70 16.89 -0.98
CA THR A 250 -18.78 15.97 -1.36
C THR A 250 -19.93 16.77 -2.00
N GLU A 251 -20.81 16.11 -2.77
CA GLU A 251 -21.97 16.76 -3.39
C GLU A 251 -22.83 17.53 -2.37
N VAL A 252 -23.02 16.94 -1.18
CA VAL A 252 -23.75 17.58 -0.07
C VAL A 252 -23.06 18.86 0.40
N LEU A 253 -21.73 18.90 0.45
CA LEU A 253 -21.01 20.12 0.84
C LEU A 253 -21.01 21.15 -0.28
N ILE A 254 -20.98 20.73 -1.54
CA ILE A 254 -21.10 21.64 -2.69
C ILE A 254 -22.48 22.33 -2.67
N SER A 255 -23.55 21.58 -2.42
CA SER A 255 -24.91 22.16 -2.40
C SER A 255 -25.14 23.10 -1.21
N GLU A 256 -24.55 22.81 -0.05
CA GLU A 256 -24.75 23.60 1.18
C GLU A 256 -23.82 24.82 1.23
N PHE A 257 -22.70 24.81 0.49
CA PHE A 257 -21.74 25.92 0.44
C PHE A 257 -21.44 26.33 -1.01
N PRO A 258 -22.44 26.83 -1.77
CA PRO A 258 -22.31 27.11 -3.20
C PRO A 258 -21.31 28.23 -3.53
N ASN A 259 -21.03 29.12 -2.57
CA ASN A 259 -20.09 30.23 -2.72
C ASN A 259 -18.65 29.87 -2.30
N THR A 260 -18.34 28.58 -2.18
CA THR A 260 -16.99 28.11 -1.80
C THR A 260 -15.97 28.60 -2.81
N THR A 261 -14.92 29.24 -2.31
CA THR A 261 -13.74 29.60 -3.10
C THR A 261 -12.56 28.72 -2.65
N PRO A 262 -12.12 27.76 -3.48
CA PRO A 262 -11.04 26.86 -3.08
C PRO A 262 -9.74 27.59 -2.75
N VAL A 263 -9.12 27.21 -1.61
CA VAL A 263 -7.78 27.70 -1.26
C VAL A 263 -6.75 27.07 -2.20
N ILE A 264 -5.89 27.88 -2.81
CA ILE A 264 -4.84 27.37 -3.69
C ILE A 264 -3.98 26.33 -2.95
N ARG A 265 -3.89 25.13 -3.53
CA ARG A 265 -3.08 24.05 -2.98
C ARG A 265 -1.59 24.42 -3.02
N PRO A 266 -0.86 24.33 -1.89
CA PRO A 266 0.58 24.59 -1.86
C PRO A 266 1.35 23.69 -2.85
N LYS A 267 2.29 24.27 -3.61
CA LYS A 267 3.17 23.52 -4.51
C LYS A 267 4.32 22.90 -3.73
N VAL A 268 4.40 21.57 -3.73
CA VAL A 268 5.45 20.83 -3.00
C VAL A 268 6.78 20.78 -3.77
N VAL A 269 6.73 20.80 -5.10
CA VAL A 269 7.91 20.71 -5.98
C VAL A 269 8.89 21.87 -5.81
N ASP A 270 8.40 23.04 -5.40
CA ASP A 270 9.21 24.25 -5.20
C ASP A 270 9.95 24.25 -3.84
N LEU A 271 9.76 23.21 -3.03
CA LEU A 271 10.44 23.05 -1.75
C LEU A 271 11.67 22.15 -1.93
N PRO A 272 12.79 22.43 -1.23
CA PRO A 272 13.98 21.57 -1.23
C PRO A 272 13.74 20.19 -0.59
N LEU A 273 12.50 19.90 -0.18
CA LEU A 273 12.05 18.65 0.42
C LEU A 273 11.72 17.57 -0.62
N SER A 274 11.47 17.95 -1.89
CA SER A 274 11.07 17.04 -2.97
C SER A 274 12.23 16.27 -3.61
N ILE A 275 13.47 16.57 -3.20
CA ILE A 275 14.69 15.90 -3.65
C ILE A 275 15.33 15.21 -2.46
N LEU A 276 15.46 13.88 -2.53
CA LEU A 276 16.09 13.10 -1.47
C LEU A 276 17.60 13.35 -1.42
N SER A 277 18.10 13.48 -0.20
CA SER A 277 19.51 13.63 0.16
C SER A 277 20.03 12.38 0.86
N ALA A 278 21.35 12.25 0.99
CA ALA A 278 21.97 11.12 1.68
C ALA A 278 21.58 10.99 3.17
N SER A 279 20.99 12.02 3.78
CA SER A 279 20.49 11.98 5.17
C SER A 279 19.06 11.45 5.29
N ASP A 280 18.32 11.26 4.20
CA ASP A 280 16.90 10.86 4.22
C ASP A 280 16.68 9.35 4.40
N CYS A 281 17.66 8.63 4.94
CA CYS A 281 17.66 7.17 5.02
C CYS A 281 16.46 6.58 5.76
N GLU A 282 16.14 7.10 6.95
CA GLU A 282 15.03 6.60 7.76
C GLU A 282 13.67 6.93 7.12
N TRP A 283 13.56 8.08 6.46
CA TRP A 283 12.38 8.42 5.66
C TRP A 283 12.20 7.42 4.51
N VAL A 284 13.26 7.08 3.77
CA VAL A 284 13.18 6.09 2.69
C VAL A 284 12.83 4.70 3.22
N ALA A 285 13.33 4.31 4.40
CA ALA A 285 12.94 3.06 5.04
C ALA A 285 11.46 3.04 5.43
N GLY A 286 10.94 4.14 5.99
CA GLY A 286 9.52 4.33 6.27
C GLY A 286 8.66 4.26 5.02
N PHE A 287 9.01 5.03 3.99
CA PHE A 287 8.26 5.09 2.74
C PHE A 287 8.27 3.73 2.01
N THR A 288 9.41 3.05 1.97
CA THR A 288 9.53 1.69 1.42
C THR A 288 8.70 0.68 2.22
N SER A 289 8.53 0.88 3.53
CA SER A 289 7.70 0.00 4.37
C SER A 289 6.21 0.05 4.01
N GLY A 290 5.74 1.11 3.36
CA GLY A 290 4.42 1.13 2.72
C GLY A 290 4.49 0.72 1.24
N GLU A 291 5.13 1.56 0.42
CA GLU A 291 5.06 1.52 -1.06
C GLU A 291 6.07 0.58 -1.74
N GLY A 292 7.04 0.05 -0.99
CA GLY A 292 8.12 -0.77 -1.53
C GLY A 292 7.73 -2.22 -1.81
N CYS A 293 8.42 -2.87 -2.74
CA CYS A 293 8.28 -4.28 -3.02
C CYS A 293 9.63 -4.97 -3.24
N PHE A 294 9.87 -6.04 -2.47
CA PHE A 294 10.99 -6.96 -2.65
C PHE A 294 10.53 -8.16 -3.47
N LYS A 295 10.70 -8.09 -4.79
CA LYS A 295 10.20 -9.09 -5.73
C LYS A 295 11.25 -10.16 -5.99
N LEU A 296 10.83 -11.40 -5.80
CA LEU A 296 11.49 -12.60 -6.28
C LEU A 296 10.72 -13.14 -7.49
N GLY A 297 11.36 -13.24 -8.64
CA GLY A 297 10.81 -13.77 -9.88
C GLY A 297 11.50 -15.05 -10.33
N ILE A 298 10.73 -15.96 -10.92
CA ILE A 298 11.21 -17.16 -11.58
C ILE A 298 10.51 -17.21 -12.93
N LYS A 299 11.26 -17.21 -14.03
CA LYS A 299 10.70 -17.26 -15.39
C LYS A 299 11.35 -18.37 -16.20
N ALA A 300 10.60 -19.00 -17.11
CA ALA A 300 11.16 -19.97 -18.03
C ALA A 300 12.31 -19.33 -18.83
N SER A 301 13.41 -20.06 -18.98
CA SER A 301 14.59 -19.61 -19.71
C SER A 301 15.28 -20.79 -20.36
N PRO A 302 15.24 -20.92 -21.70
CA PRO A 302 15.95 -21.98 -22.43
C PRO A 302 17.47 -21.95 -22.23
N ARG A 303 18.02 -20.80 -21.82
CA ARG A 303 19.45 -20.62 -21.56
C ARG A 303 19.88 -21.09 -20.17
N SER A 304 18.93 -21.39 -19.28
CA SER A 304 19.23 -21.87 -17.92
C SER A 304 19.37 -23.39 -17.90
N LYS A 305 20.38 -23.90 -17.19
CA LYS A 305 20.60 -25.35 -17.01
C LYS A 305 19.41 -26.06 -16.35
N VAL A 306 18.67 -25.33 -15.51
CA VAL A 306 17.49 -25.84 -14.78
C VAL A 306 16.18 -25.43 -15.45
N GLY A 307 16.23 -24.88 -16.67
CA GLY A 307 15.04 -24.44 -17.44
C GLY A 307 14.40 -23.13 -16.97
N PHE A 308 14.85 -22.57 -15.84
CA PHE A 308 14.30 -21.34 -15.26
C PHE A 308 15.40 -20.34 -14.89
N GLN A 309 15.12 -19.05 -15.08
CA GLN A 309 15.90 -17.94 -14.56
C GLN A 309 15.24 -17.37 -13.31
N THR A 310 15.96 -17.42 -12.19
CA THR A 310 15.65 -16.67 -10.98
C THR A 310 16.16 -15.24 -11.13
N TYR A 311 15.36 -14.25 -10.73
CA TYR A 311 15.76 -12.85 -10.69
C TYR A 311 15.16 -12.14 -9.47
N LEU A 312 15.87 -11.13 -8.99
CA LEU A 312 15.41 -10.23 -7.93
C LEU A 312 15.11 -8.86 -8.54
N ALA A 313 14.12 -8.17 -7.99
CA ALA A 313 13.83 -6.78 -8.31
C ALA A 313 13.37 -6.07 -7.04
N PHE A 314 13.86 -4.86 -6.85
CA PHE A 314 13.33 -3.91 -5.87
C PHE A 314 12.60 -2.81 -6.63
N TYR A 315 11.42 -2.41 -6.16
CA TYR A 315 10.75 -1.23 -6.69
C TYR A 315 9.89 -0.52 -5.64
N ILE A 316 9.71 0.78 -5.83
CA ILE A 316 8.78 1.62 -5.08
C ILE A 316 7.83 2.20 -6.13
N SER A 317 6.52 2.08 -5.91
CA SER A 317 5.49 2.59 -6.82
C SER A 317 4.82 3.82 -6.21
N GLN A 318 4.50 4.84 -7.00
CA GLN A 318 3.76 6.00 -6.51
C GLN A 318 2.95 6.67 -7.63
N HIS A 319 1.97 7.49 -7.29
CA HIS A 319 1.23 8.30 -8.25
C HIS A 319 2.15 9.29 -8.98
N SER A 320 1.85 9.60 -10.24
CA SER A 320 2.67 10.46 -11.11
C SER A 320 2.83 11.91 -10.62
N ARG A 321 2.07 12.30 -9.60
CA ARG A 321 2.14 13.64 -8.98
C ARG A 321 3.40 13.82 -8.14
N ASP A 322 4.07 12.72 -7.82
CA ASP A 322 5.31 12.65 -7.04
C ASP A 322 6.50 12.19 -7.92
N ASP A 323 6.41 12.33 -9.25
CA ASP A 323 7.44 11.86 -10.19
C ASP A 323 8.83 12.45 -9.94
N GLN A 324 8.91 13.72 -9.52
CA GLN A 324 10.17 14.36 -9.16
C GLN A 324 10.84 13.67 -7.97
N LEU A 325 10.06 13.38 -6.92
CA LEU A 325 10.52 12.64 -5.75
C LEU A 325 10.96 11.22 -6.15
N MET A 326 10.15 10.54 -6.96
CA MET A 326 10.46 9.20 -7.44
C MET A 326 11.72 9.16 -8.31
N GLY A 327 11.95 10.17 -9.14
CA GLY A 327 13.17 10.35 -9.92
C GLY A 327 14.41 10.54 -9.04
N SER A 328 14.26 11.25 -7.91
CA SER A 328 15.37 11.49 -6.97
C SER A 328 15.91 10.20 -6.31
N LEU A 329 15.09 9.14 -6.22
CA LEU A 329 15.50 7.83 -5.68
C LEU A 329 16.67 7.21 -6.46
N VAL A 330 16.79 7.50 -7.75
CA VAL A 330 17.90 7.01 -8.60
C VAL A 330 19.24 7.56 -8.09
N ASN A 331 19.28 8.87 -7.81
CA ASN A 331 20.46 9.52 -7.27
C ASN A 331 20.70 9.13 -5.81
N PHE A 332 19.64 9.04 -5.01
CA PHE A 332 19.70 8.64 -3.60
C PHE A 332 20.34 7.25 -3.41
N PHE A 333 19.86 6.24 -4.15
CA PHE A 333 20.45 4.90 -4.09
C PHE A 333 21.74 4.77 -4.91
N GLY A 334 21.99 5.71 -5.84
CA GLY A 334 23.07 5.63 -6.81
C GLY A 334 22.93 4.45 -7.77
N CYS A 335 21.71 3.95 -7.99
CA CYS A 335 21.40 2.86 -8.89
C CYS A 335 19.92 2.87 -9.31
N GLY A 336 19.54 1.91 -10.16
CA GLY A 336 18.18 1.79 -10.64
C GLY A 336 17.78 2.84 -11.67
N TYR A 337 16.49 2.93 -11.95
CA TYR A 337 15.90 3.89 -12.87
C TYR A 337 14.45 4.17 -12.48
N TYR A 338 13.95 5.35 -12.83
CA TYR A 338 12.53 5.68 -12.73
C TYR A 338 11.83 5.39 -14.07
N LYS A 339 10.63 4.82 -14.00
CA LYS A 339 9.77 4.54 -15.16
C LYS A 339 8.34 4.96 -14.89
N SER A 340 7.86 5.94 -15.65
CA SER A 340 6.44 6.28 -15.69
C SER A 340 5.63 5.16 -16.35
N ARG A 341 4.43 4.90 -15.84
CA ARG A 341 3.44 3.96 -16.41
C ARG A 341 2.45 4.65 -17.36
N GLY A 342 2.65 5.94 -17.63
CA GLY A 342 1.82 6.75 -18.53
C GLY A 342 0.52 7.22 -17.90
N GLU A 343 -0.17 8.12 -18.61
CA GLU A 343 -1.38 8.83 -18.15
C GLU A 343 -2.54 7.89 -17.80
N LYS A 344 -2.64 6.73 -18.45
CA LYS A 344 -3.72 5.77 -18.16
C LYS A 344 -3.65 5.23 -16.72
N LEU A 345 -2.45 5.09 -16.16
CA LEU A 345 -2.24 4.52 -14.84
C LEU A 345 -1.84 5.57 -13.79
N ASN A 346 -1.57 6.82 -14.21
CA ASN A 346 -1.17 7.95 -13.36
C ASN A 346 -0.20 7.56 -12.24
N SER A 347 0.79 6.72 -12.58
CA SER A 347 1.75 6.17 -11.63
C SER A 347 3.09 5.96 -12.30
N GLY A 348 4.11 5.81 -11.47
CA GLY A 348 5.44 5.44 -11.89
C GLY A 348 6.16 4.65 -10.82
N ASP A 349 7.25 4.02 -11.23
CA ASP A 349 8.04 3.16 -10.37
C ASP A 349 9.51 3.56 -10.42
N TYR A 350 10.13 3.64 -9.25
CA TYR A 350 11.55 3.43 -9.16
C TYR A 350 11.83 1.91 -9.23
N TYR A 351 12.79 1.48 -10.06
CA TYR A 351 13.18 0.08 -10.23
C TYR A 351 14.68 -0.12 -10.05
N CYS A 352 15.06 -1.19 -9.33
CA CYS A 352 16.40 -1.75 -9.36
C CYS A 352 16.33 -3.27 -9.64
N THR A 353 16.88 -3.70 -10.77
CA THR A 353 16.85 -5.10 -11.25
C THR A 353 18.25 -5.71 -11.46
N SER A 354 19.29 -4.86 -11.46
CA SER A 354 20.69 -5.27 -11.51
C SER A 354 21.04 -6.03 -10.23
N PHE A 355 21.46 -7.29 -10.36
CA PHE A 355 21.83 -8.10 -9.20
C PHE A 355 23.03 -7.48 -8.44
N THR A 356 23.99 -6.92 -9.17
CA THR A 356 25.15 -6.21 -8.59
C THR A 356 24.72 -5.01 -7.75
N ASP A 357 23.77 -4.19 -8.23
CA ASP A 357 23.27 -3.05 -7.46
C ASP A 357 22.37 -3.49 -6.30
N ILE A 358 21.59 -4.56 -6.48
CA ILE A 358 20.79 -5.16 -5.41
C ILE A 358 21.70 -5.60 -4.25
N GLU A 359 22.74 -6.36 -4.55
CA GLU A 359 23.69 -6.89 -3.58
C GLU A 359 24.57 -5.79 -2.96
N GLY A 360 25.06 -4.86 -3.77
CA GLY A 360 26.02 -3.85 -3.34
C GLY A 360 25.41 -2.58 -2.73
N LYS A 361 24.13 -2.28 -3.01
CA LYS A 361 23.50 -1.01 -2.61
C LYS A 361 22.17 -1.22 -1.88
N ILE A 362 21.22 -1.92 -2.49
CA ILE A 362 19.86 -2.05 -1.93
C ILE A 362 19.83 -2.89 -0.64
N ILE A 363 20.42 -4.09 -0.67
CA ILE A 363 20.48 -4.98 0.51
C ILE A 363 21.24 -4.31 1.67
N PRO A 364 22.46 -3.76 1.47
CA PRO A 364 23.19 -3.05 2.53
C PRO A 364 22.41 -1.88 3.11
N PHE A 365 21.71 -1.11 2.27
CA PHE A 365 20.87 0.00 2.73
C PHE A 365 19.80 -0.49 3.71
N PHE A 366 18.99 -1.48 3.32
CA PHE A 366 17.89 -1.97 4.16
C PHE A 366 18.33 -2.87 5.32
N HIS A 367 19.59 -3.33 5.35
CA HIS A 367 20.19 -3.88 6.56
C HIS A 367 20.55 -2.82 7.60
N LYS A 368 20.91 -1.61 7.14
CA LYS A 368 21.23 -0.48 8.01
C LYS A 368 19.97 0.30 8.43
N HIS A 369 19.04 0.49 7.50
CA HIS A 369 17.81 1.27 7.65
C HIS A 369 16.61 0.35 7.39
N LEU A 370 16.11 -0.28 8.44
CA LEU A 370 15.21 -1.42 8.31
C LEU A 370 13.81 -0.99 7.86
N VAL A 371 13.26 -1.72 6.89
CA VAL A 371 11.81 -1.73 6.67
C VAL A 371 11.12 -2.40 7.87
N ARG A 372 9.89 -1.99 8.17
CA ARG A 372 9.09 -2.54 9.28
C ARG A 372 7.81 -3.22 8.79
N GLY A 373 7.08 -3.82 9.72
CA GLY A 373 5.89 -4.61 9.45
C GLY A 373 6.22 -5.96 8.80
N VAL A 374 5.21 -6.61 8.25
CA VAL A 374 5.32 -7.90 7.56
C VAL A 374 6.26 -7.83 6.36
N LYS A 375 6.41 -6.64 5.74
CA LYS A 375 7.36 -6.42 4.63
C LYS A 375 8.81 -6.72 5.03
N PHE A 376 9.17 -6.57 6.31
CA PHE A 376 10.48 -6.97 6.81
C PHE A 376 10.74 -8.47 6.61
N LEU A 377 9.74 -9.32 6.80
CA LEU A 377 9.86 -10.77 6.58
C LEU A 377 10.08 -11.09 5.09
N ASP A 378 9.48 -10.29 4.20
CA ASP A 378 9.70 -10.41 2.76
C ASP A 378 11.10 -9.95 2.36
N PHE A 379 11.60 -8.86 2.95
CA PHE A 379 12.98 -8.41 2.77
C PHE A 379 13.99 -9.49 3.22
N GLN A 380 13.76 -10.14 4.36
CA GLN A 380 14.64 -11.21 4.85
C GLN A 380 14.66 -12.43 3.91
N ALA A 381 13.48 -12.88 3.47
CA ALA A 381 13.36 -13.96 2.50
C ALA A 381 14.06 -13.60 1.17
N TRP A 382 13.93 -12.34 0.74
CA TRP A 382 14.57 -11.83 -0.45
C TRP A 382 16.11 -11.80 -0.35
N CYS A 383 16.65 -11.37 0.81
CA CYS A 383 18.09 -11.41 1.09
C CYS A 383 18.63 -12.85 1.08
N ARG A 384 17.91 -13.80 1.68
CA ARG A 384 18.28 -15.22 1.66
C ARG A 384 18.42 -15.74 0.23
N VAL A 385 17.51 -15.36 -0.67
CA VAL A 385 17.61 -15.76 -2.07
C VAL A 385 18.77 -15.05 -2.79
N ALA A 386 19.08 -13.80 -2.43
CA ALA A 386 20.28 -13.13 -2.96
C ALA A 386 21.57 -13.90 -2.59
N GLU A 387 21.70 -14.37 -1.34
CA GLU A 387 22.82 -15.19 -0.91
C GLU A 387 22.90 -16.53 -1.67
N MET A 388 21.77 -17.19 -1.88
CA MET A 388 21.70 -18.40 -2.71
C MET A 388 22.08 -18.12 -4.17
N MET A 389 21.73 -16.93 -4.67
CA MET A 389 22.11 -16.51 -6.01
C MET A 389 23.63 -16.27 -6.13
N GLN A 390 24.24 -15.63 -5.13
CA GLN A 390 25.67 -15.40 -5.03
C GLN A 390 26.47 -16.71 -5.04
N LYS A 391 26.00 -17.73 -4.29
CA LYS A 391 26.61 -19.07 -4.24
C LYS A 391 26.40 -19.91 -5.51
N GLY A 392 25.48 -19.50 -6.38
CA GLY A 392 25.13 -20.23 -7.58
C GLY A 392 24.06 -21.32 -7.38
N ASP A 393 23.48 -21.44 -6.18
CA ASP A 393 22.49 -22.48 -5.83
C ASP A 393 21.23 -22.42 -6.72
N HIS A 394 20.86 -21.22 -7.17
CA HIS A 394 19.76 -21.02 -8.12
C HIS A 394 19.96 -21.71 -9.49
N LYS A 395 21.17 -22.22 -9.78
CA LYS A 395 21.53 -22.89 -11.03
C LYS A 395 21.46 -24.43 -10.94
N ILE A 396 21.08 -24.99 -9.79
CA ILE A 396 20.89 -26.43 -9.59
C ILE A 396 19.43 -26.73 -9.20
N PRO A 397 18.90 -27.94 -9.53
CA PRO A 397 17.49 -28.28 -9.29
C PRO A 397 17.05 -28.12 -7.83
N GLU A 398 17.89 -28.57 -6.89
CA GLU A 398 17.61 -28.55 -5.45
C GLU A 398 17.51 -27.11 -4.93
N GLY A 399 18.46 -26.26 -5.32
CA GLY A 399 18.47 -24.85 -4.95
C GLY A 399 17.31 -24.08 -5.57
N LEU A 400 16.94 -24.37 -6.82
CA LEU A 400 15.75 -23.78 -7.45
C LEU A 400 14.46 -24.16 -6.71
N GLU A 401 14.34 -25.40 -6.23
CA GLU A 401 13.16 -25.85 -5.48
C GLU A 401 13.04 -25.15 -4.12
N ILE A 402 14.15 -24.98 -3.40
CA ILE A 402 14.18 -24.17 -2.17
C ILE A 402 13.75 -22.71 -2.47
N ILE A 403 14.21 -22.12 -3.57
CA ILE A 403 13.82 -20.76 -3.96
C ILE A 403 12.32 -20.67 -4.28
N ARG A 404 11.72 -21.70 -4.88
CA ARG A 404 10.26 -21.76 -5.11
C ARG A 404 9.48 -21.79 -3.80
N GLN A 405 9.94 -22.59 -2.83
CA GLN A 405 9.33 -22.66 -1.50
C GLN A 405 9.43 -21.32 -0.74
N ILE A 406 10.59 -20.65 -0.83
CA ILE A 406 10.74 -19.31 -0.28
C ILE A 406 9.77 -18.35 -0.97
N LYS A 407 9.72 -18.36 -2.30
CA LYS A 407 8.82 -17.50 -3.09
C LYS A 407 7.35 -17.69 -2.73
N SER A 408 6.89 -18.91 -2.48
CA SER A 408 5.51 -19.18 -2.11
C SER A 408 5.11 -18.61 -0.76
N GLY A 409 6.07 -18.38 0.16
CA GLY A 409 5.84 -17.76 1.46
C GLY A 409 6.13 -16.25 1.52
N MET A 410 6.32 -15.59 0.37
CA MET A 410 6.62 -14.15 0.29
C MET A 410 5.43 -13.33 -0.21
N ASN A 411 5.37 -12.08 0.20
CA ASN A 411 4.43 -11.07 -0.31
C ASN A 411 2.96 -11.54 -0.16
N ARG A 412 2.27 -11.81 -1.29
CA ARG A 412 0.87 -12.29 -1.29
C ARG A 412 0.70 -13.74 -0.86
N GLY A 413 1.77 -14.53 -0.86
CA GLY A 413 1.73 -15.92 -0.41
C GLY A 413 1.91 -16.11 1.09
N ARG A 414 2.11 -15.01 1.84
CA ARG A 414 2.27 -15.01 3.29
C ARG A 414 0.95 -14.80 4.02
#